data_AF-A0A2G9TYE9-F1
#
_entry.id   AF-A0A2G9TYE9-F1
#
_cell.length_a   1.000
_cell.length_b   1.000
_cell.length_c   1.000
_cell.angle_alpha   90.00
_cell.angle_beta   90.00
_cell.angle_gamma   90.00
#
_symmetry.space_group_name_H-M   'P 1'
#
loop_
_entity.id
_entity.type
_entity.pdbx_description
1 polymer ?
#
loop_
_entity_poly.entity_id
_entity_poly.type
_entity_poly.pdbx_seq_one_letter_code
_entity_poly.pdbx_strand_id
1 'polypeptide(L)'
;MAPEFDKAATKLKANDPPITLIKVDCTVEKSTCDKFGVKGFPTLKIFRNGLEAQSYDGPREADGIVKYMRGQAGPSAKELKTVEEFKKFIGGDENAVVGEFLENESKLKDSFLKVADTERDRFQFGYSSNAAVLKEAGYTE
;
A
#
# COMPACT_ATOMS: atom_id res chain seq x y z
N MET A 1 7.92 2.00 -23.17
CA MET A 1 7.21 1.56 -21.95
C MET A 1 6.13 0.51 -22.23
N ALA A 2 5.35 0.62 -23.31
CA ALA A 2 4.30 -0.35 -23.66
C ALA A 2 4.67 -1.85 -23.51
N PRO A 3 5.80 -2.36 -24.07
CA PRO A 3 6.14 -3.78 -23.94
C PRO A 3 6.53 -4.20 -22.52
N GLU A 4 7.17 -3.31 -21.74
CA GLU A 4 7.52 -3.58 -20.34
C GLU A 4 6.27 -3.60 -19.45
N PHE A 5 5.30 -2.73 -19.73
CA PHE A 5 4.02 -2.71 -19.04
C PHE A 5 3.20 -3.97 -19.29
N ASP A 6 3.19 -4.50 -20.52
CA ASP A 6 2.50 -5.77 -20.86
C ASP A 6 3.13 -6.99 -20.18
N LYS A 7 4.47 -7.02 -20.13
CA LYS A 7 5.20 -8.05 -19.38
C LYS A 7 4.87 -7.99 -17.89
N ALA A 8 4.88 -6.79 -17.31
CA ALA A 8 4.52 -6.57 -15.92
C ALA A 8 3.07 -7.01 -15.63
N ALA A 9 2.12 -6.63 -16.50
CA ALA A 9 0.71 -6.99 -16.38
C ALA A 9 0.51 -8.52 -16.34
N THR A 10 1.20 -9.24 -17.23
CA THR A 10 1.15 -10.72 -17.25
C THR A 10 1.65 -11.32 -15.94
N LYS A 11 2.75 -10.82 -15.39
CA LYS A 11 3.33 -11.30 -14.12
C LYS A 11 2.45 -10.94 -12.91
N LEU A 12 1.87 -9.75 -12.90
CA LEU A 12 1.06 -9.22 -11.80
C LEU A 12 -0.35 -9.82 -11.73
N LYS A 13 -0.89 -10.28 -12.87
CA LYS A 13 -2.15 -11.03 -12.92
C LYS A 13 -2.07 -12.36 -12.15
N ALA A 14 -0.88 -12.95 -12.06
CA ALA A 14 -0.62 -14.17 -11.30
C ALA A 14 -0.32 -13.92 -9.80
N ASN A 15 -0.37 -12.67 -9.34
CA ASN A 15 -0.26 -12.36 -7.91
C ASN A 15 -1.51 -12.81 -7.15
N ASP A 16 -1.39 -13.03 -5.85
CA ASP A 16 -2.52 -13.27 -4.96
C ASP A 16 -2.55 -12.20 -3.84
N PRO A 17 -3.53 -11.27 -3.83
CA PRO A 17 -4.59 -11.10 -4.84
C PRO A 17 -4.06 -10.59 -6.18
N PRO A 18 -4.77 -10.81 -7.31
CA PRO A 18 -4.34 -10.34 -8.62
C PRO A 18 -4.21 -8.81 -8.68
N ILE A 19 -3.09 -8.32 -9.22
CA ILE A 19 -2.87 -6.89 -9.43
C ILE A 19 -3.08 -6.60 -10.92
N THR A 20 -4.18 -5.91 -11.24
CA THR A 20 -4.57 -5.64 -12.62
C THR A 20 -3.96 -4.33 -13.13
N LEU A 21 -3.30 -4.40 -14.29
CA LEU A 21 -2.78 -3.25 -15.01
C LEU A 21 -3.71 -2.96 -16.19
N ILE A 22 -4.12 -1.69 -16.33
CA ILE A 22 -5.05 -1.22 -17.36
C ILE A 22 -4.37 -0.13 -18.19
N LYS A 23 -4.62 -0.15 -19.50
CA LYS A 23 -4.23 0.92 -20.42
C LYS A 23 -5.48 1.67 -20.85
N VAL A 24 -5.42 3.00 -20.84
CA VAL A 24 -6.48 3.88 -21.31
C VAL A 24 -5.93 4.68 -22.48
N ASP A 25 -6.61 4.63 -23.62
CA ASP A 25 -6.25 5.45 -24.78
C ASP A 25 -6.93 6.82 -24.66
N CYS A 26 -6.17 7.82 -24.24
CA CYS A 26 -6.66 9.18 -24.08
C CYS A 26 -7.00 9.90 -25.39
N THR A 27 -6.66 9.34 -26.56
CA THR A 27 -7.12 9.88 -27.85
C THR A 27 -8.60 9.58 -28.08
N VAL A 28 -9.09 8.47 -27.50
CA VAL A 28 -10.49 8.02 -27.53
C VAL A 28 -11.22 8.46 -26.26
N GLU A 29 -10.66 8.18 -25.08
CA GLU A 29 -11.26 8.38 -23.76
C GLU A 29 -10.87 9.72 -23.12
N LYS A 30 -11.09 10.83 -23.85
CA LYS A 30 -10.66 12.17 -23.44
C LYS A 30 -11.21 12.60 -22.08
N SER A 31 -12.51 12.40 -21.85
CA SER A 31 -13.19 12.79 -20.60
C SER A 31 -12.61 12.10 -19.37
N THR A 32 -12.25 10.82 -19.50
CA THR A 32 -11.60 10.05 -18.43
C THR A 32 -10.21 10.61 -18.14
N CYS A 33 -9.43 10.88 -19.18
CA CYS A 33 -8.07 11.40 -19.02
C CYS A 33 -8.04 12.83 -18.46
N ASP A 34 -8.99 13.68 -18.87
CA ASP A 34 -9.17 15.02 -18.31
C ASP A 34 -9.59 14.96 -16.84
N LYS A 35 -10.54 14.08 -16.49
CA LYS A 35 -11.02 13.88 -15.10
C LYS A 35 -9.87 13.52 -14.16
N PHE A 36 -8.94 12.67 -14.60
CA PHE A 36 -7.78 12.27 -13.82
C PHE A 36 -6.55 13.17 -14.05
N GLY A 37 -6.69 14.27 -14.79
CA GLY A 37 -5.63 15.27 -14.97
C GLY A 37 -4.40 14.77 -15.74
N VAL A 38 -4.59 13.90 -16.72
CA VAL A 38 -3.51 13.39 -17.59
C VAL A 38 -3.07 14.49 -18.55
N LYS A 39 -1.89 15.08 -18.32
CA LYS A 39 -1.34 16.19 -19.14
C LYS A 39 -0.25 15.75 -20.14
N GLY A 40 0.22 14.51 -20.05
CA GLY A 40 1.29 13.98 -20.91
C GLY A 40 1.34 12.46 -20.88
N PHE A 41 1.95 11.86 -21.90
CA PHE A 41 2.04 10.41 -22.03
C PHE A 41 3.50 9.91 -21.90
N PRO A 42 3.74 8.77 -21.24
CA PRO A 42 2.78 8.03 -20.42
C PRO A 42 2.58 8.69 -19.04
N THR A 43 1.35 8.64 -18.51
CA THR A 43 1.04 8.93 -17.11
C THR A 43 0.55 7.64 -16.45
N LEU A 44 1.14 7.25 -15.34
CA LEU A 44 0.76 6.05 -14.58
C LEU A 44 0.17 6.47 -13.23
N LYS A 45 -0.99 5.92 -12.91
CA LYS A 45 -1.73 6.18 -11.67
C LYS A 45 -2.12 4.86 -11.04
N ILE A 46 -2.11 4.83 -9.71
CA ILE A 46 -2.49 3.68 -8.90
C ILE A 46 -3.89 3.90 -8.38
N PHE A 47 -4.74 2.89 -8.57
CA PHE A 47 -6.11 2.89 -8.06
C PHE A 47 -6.26 1.80 -7.01
N ARG A 48 -6.97 2.11 -5.92
CA ARG A 48 -7.34 1.18 -4.86
C ARG A 48 -8.82 1.35 -4.59
N ASN A 49 -9.57 0.24 -4.54
CA ASN A 49 -11.01 0.25 -4.29
C ASN A 49 -11.81 1.22 -5.20
N GLY A 50 -11.37 1.38 -6.46
CA GLY A 50 -12.02 2.26 -7.45
C GLY A 50 -11.67 3.75 -7.31
N LEU A 51 -10.86 4.15 -6.34
CA LEU A 51 -10.42 5.52 -6.12
C LEU A 51 -8.94 5.69 -6.53
N GLU A 52 -8.59 6.88 -7.02
CA GLU A 52 -7.19 7.23 -7.28
C GLU A 52 -6.46 7.33 -5.94
N ALA A 53 -5.44 6.50 -5.76
CA ALA A 53 -4.64 6.44 -4.54
C ALA A 53 -3.43 7.38 -4.65
N GLN A 54 -2.59 7.17 -5.66
CA GLN A 54 -1.35 7.93 -5.85
C GLN A 54 -0.84 7.86 -7.29
N SER A 55 0.09 8.76 -7.63
CA SER A 55 0.86 8.67 -8.87
C SER A 55 1.90 7.55 -8.76
N TYR A 56 2.25 6.93 -9.89
CA TYR A 56 3.29 5.92 -9.93
C TYR A 56 4.65 6.57 -10.19
N ASP A 57 5.52 6.53 -9.18
CA ASP A 57 6.88 7.09 -9.24
C ASP A 57 7.97 6.00 -9.24
N GLY A 58 7.59 4.76 -9.58
CA GLY A 58 8.49 3.62 -9.62
C GLY A 58 9.28 3.44 -10.94
N PRO A 59 10.11 2.38 -11.02
CA PRO A 59 10.90 2.08 -12.22
C PRO A 59 10.05 1.66 -13.43
N ARG A 60 10.54 1.89 -14.66
CA ARG A 60 9.73 1.69 -15.88
C ARG A 60 9.93 0.33 -16.54
N GLU A 61 10.86 -0.48 -16.03
CA GLU A 61 11.14 -1.85 -16.45
C GLU A 61 10.14 -2.82 -15.85
N ALA A 62 9.83 -3.92 -16.54
CA ALA A 62 8.79 -4.85 -16.11
C ALA A 62 8.98 -5.36 -14.67
N ASP A 63 10.21 -5.74 -14.32
CA ASP A 63 10.51 -6.27 -12.98
C ASP A 63 10.44 -5.19 -11.90
N GLY A 64 10.78 -3.94 -12.24
CA GLY A 64 10.63 -2.80 -11.35
C GLY A 64 9.17 -2.48 -11.07
N ILE A 65 8.32 -2.49 -12.10
CA ILE A 65 6.86 -2.34 -11.97
C ILE A 65 6.30 -3.46 -11.08
N VAL A 66 6.68 -4.72 -11.34
CA VAL A 66 6.21 -5.87 -10.56
C VAL A 66 6.58 -5.73 -9.09
N LYS A 67 7.84 -5.41 -8.80
CA LYS A 67 8.33 -5.24 -7.43
C LYS A 67 7.60 -4.10 -6.71
N TYR A 68 7.45 -2.96 -7.38
CA TYR A 68 6.76 -1.80 -6.82
C TYR A 68 5.30 -2.14 -6.49
N MET A 69 4.56 -2.70 -7.44
CA MET A 69 3.15 -3.00 -7.27
C MET A 69 2.89 -4.10 -6.24
N ARG A 70 3.78 -5.10 -6.12
CA ARG A 70 3.71 -6.08 -5.02
C ARG A 70 3.91 -5.44 -3.66
N GLY A 71 4.82 -4.47 -3.53
CA GLY A 71 4.95 -3.69 -2.31
C GLY A 71 3.66 -2.92 -1.97
N GLN A 72 3.03 -2.34 -2.98
CA GLN A 72 1.75 -1.62 -2.84
C GLN A 72 0.54 -2.53 -2.56
N ALA A 73 0.63 -3.82 -2.89
CA ALA A 73 -0.38 -4.83 -2.58
C ALA A 73 -0.09 -5.59 -1.28
N GLY A 74 1.11 -5.42 -0.69
CA GLY A 74 1.47 -6.02 0.59
C GLY A 74 0.56 -5.57 1.74
N PRO A 75 0.70 -6.19 2.93
CA PRO A 75 -0.18 -5.91 4.06
C PRO A 75 -0.20 -4.43 4.40
N SER A 76 -1.40 -3.91 4.67
CA SER A 76 -1.62 -2.49 4.96
C SER A 76 -0.97 -2.04 6.27
N ALA A 77 -0.70 -2.98 7.19
CA ALA A 77 0.01 -2.74 8.42
C ALA A 77 1.09 -3.81 8.67
N LYS A 78 2.24 -3.40 9.20
CA LYS A 78 3.34 -4.29 9.56
C LYS A 78 3.13 -4.84 10.96
N GLU A 79 3.22 -6.16 11.13
CA GLU A 79 3.28 -6.77 12.45
C GLU A 79 4.64 -6.48 13.11
N LEU A 80 4.61 -5.89 14.31
CA LEU A 80 5.77 -5.56 15.13
C LEU A 80 5.89 -6.60 16.23
N LYS A 81 6.86 -7.51 16.10
CA LYS A 81 7.01 -8.66 17.00
C LYS A 81 7.92 -8.37 18.17
N THR A 82 8.82 -7.38 18.04
CA THR A 82 9.80 -7.03 19.07
C THR A 82 9.77 -5.55 19.41
N VAL A 83 10.26 -5.22 20.61
CA VAL A 83 10.40 -3.83 21.08
C VAL A 83 11.36 -3.04 20.18
N GLU A 84 12.39 -3.70 19.65
CA GLU A 84 13.34 -3.08 18.71
C GLU A 84 12.66 -2.70 17.40
N GLU A 85 11.82 -3.59 16.85
CA GLU A 85 11.03 -3.29 15.65
C GLU A 85 10.08 -2.12 15.88
N PHE A 86 9.43 -2.07 17.05
CA PHE A 86 8.57 -0.97 17.45
C PHE A 86 9.35 0.34 17.55
N LYS A 87 10.46 0.39 18.29
CA LYS A 87 11.31 1.59 18.43
C LYS A 87 11.81 2.10 17.08
N LYS A 88 12.21 1.19 16.20
CA LYS A 88 12.64 1.55 14.84
C LYS A 88 11.49 2.07 13.99
N PHE A 89 10.29 1.51 14.16
CA PHE A 89 9.09 1.94 13.44
C PHE A 89 8.66 3.34 13.85
N ILE A 90 8.58 3.63 15.16
CA ILE A 90 8.21 4.96 15.67
C ILE A 90 9.33 5.99 15.55
N GLY A 91 10.59 5.56 15.51
CA GLY A 91 11.76 6.45 15.42
C GLY A 91 12.11 6.87 13.98
N GLY A 92 11.44 6.31 12.97
CA GLY A 92 11.75 6.51 11.56
C GLY A 92 10.95 7.60 10.85
N ASP A 93 9.68 7.80 11.21
CA ASP A 93 8.74 8.64 10.44
C ASP A 93 7.79 9.45 11.33
N GLU A 94 7.48 10.69 10.93
CA GLU A 94 6.54 11.59 11.64
C GLU A 94 5.05 11.18 11.49
N ASN A 95 4.75 10.16 10.68
CA ASN A 95 3.39 9.73 10.34
C ASN A 95 3.18 8.21 10.56
N ALA A 96 3.72 7.66 11.65
CA ALA A 96 3.51 6.27 12.04
C ALA A 96 2.28 6.11 12.95
N VAL A 97 1.43 5.12 12.66
CA VAL A 97 0.28 4.74 13.48
C VAL A 97 0.47 3.30 13.94
N VAL A 98 0.52 3.06 15.25
CA VAL A 98 0.66 1.71 15.82
C VAL A 98 -0.65 1.29 16.48
N GLY A 99 -1.21 0.17 16.03
CA GLY A 99 -2.36 -0.48 16.63
C GLY A 99 -1.94 -1.55 17.62
N GLU A 100 -2.41 -1.46 18.85
CA GLU A 100 -2.09 -2.39 19.92
C GLU A 100 -3.31 -3.24 20.27
N PHE A 101 -3.14 -4.57 20.23
CA PHE A 101 -4.25 -5.51 20.39
C PHE A 101 -3.86 -6.61 21.38
N LEU A 102 -4.63 -6.76 22.47
CA LEU A 102 -4.43 -7.82 23.46
C LEU A 102 -4.67 -9.23 22.88
N GLU A 103 -5.56 -9.33 21.90
CA GLU A 103 -5.89 -10.57 21.21
C GLU A 103 -5.46 -10.51 19.75
N ASN A 104 -4.95 -11.63 19.23
CA ASN A 104 -4.50 -11.75 17.84
C ASN A 104 -5.64 -11.59 16.82
N GLU A 105 -6.87 -11.88 17.22
CA GLU A 105 -8.08 -11.74 16.39
C GLU A 105 -9.11 -10.92 17.17
N SER A 106 -9.35 -9.68 16.75
CA SER A 106 -10.37 -8.84 17.34
C SER A 106 -11.05 -8.00 16.28
N LYS A 107 -12.32 -7.65 16.50
CA LYS A 107 -13.05 -6.72 15.62
C LYS A 107 -12.36 -5.35 15.53
N LEU A 108 -11.60 -4.98 16.56
CA LEU A 108 -10.79 -3.77 16.59
C LEU A 108 -9.61 -3.87 15.63
N LYS A 109 -8.91 -5.01 15.61
CA LYS A 109 -7.82 -5.28 14.66
C LYS A 109 -8.32 -5.25 13.23
N ASP A 110 -9.47 -5.87 12.94
CA ASP A 110 -10.06 -5.83 11.59
C ASP A 110 -10.41 -4.40 11.17
N SER A 111 -10.96 -3.60 12.08
CA SER A 111 -11.28 -2.20 11.82
C SER A 111 -10.02 -1.36 11.59
N PHE A 112 -8.97 -1.62 12.37
CA PHE A 112 -7.66 -0.97 12.19
C PHE A 112 -7.04 -1.33 10.84
N LEU A 113 -7.05 -2.60 10.43
CA LEU A 113 -6.51 -3.03 9.15
C LEU A 113 -7.25 -2.40 7.96
N LYS A 114 -8.57 -2.17 8.09
CA LYS A 114 -9.36 -1.43 7.09
C LYS A 114 -8.96 0.04 6.98
N VAL A 115 -8.74 0.70 8.12
CA VAL A 115 -8.23 2.08 8.14
C VAL A 115 -6.82 2.12 7.56
N ALA A 116 -5.96 1.19 7.96
CA ALA A 116 -4.62 1.05 7.44
C ALA A 116 -4.63 0.88 5.91
N ASP A 117 -5.54 0.08 5.35
CA ASP A 117 -5.61 -0.11 3.90
C ASP A 117 -6.04 1.16 3.14
N THR A 118 -6.86 1.99 3.79
CA THR A 118 -7.33 3.25 3.21
C THR A 118 -6.27 4.35 3.30
N GLU A 119 -5.55 4.43 4.41
CA GLU A 119 -4.66 5.54 4.74
C GLU A 119 -3.16 5.21 4.58
N ARG A 120 -2.81 3.99 4.13
CA ARG A 120 -1.42 3.53 3.92
C ARG A 120 -0.60 4.38 2.94
N ASP A 121 -1.25 5.22 2.14
CA ASP A 121 -0.57 6.15 1.23
C ASP A 121 -0.07 7.40 1.97
N ARG A 122 -0.59 7.68 3.18
CA ARG A 122 -0.28 8.87 4.00
C ARG A 122 0.44 8.52 5.30
N PHE A 123 0.11 7.38 5.89
CA PHE A 123 0.65 6.93 7.16
C PHE A 123 1.23 5.53 7.04
N GLN A 124 2.26 5.25 7.82
CA GLN A 124 2.75 3.90 7.99
C GLN A 124 2.00 3.25 9.14
N PHE A 125 1.37 2.10 8.88
CA PHE A 125 0.66 1.36 9.93
C PHE A 125 1.51 0.21 10.44
N GLY A 126 1.60 0.10 11.75
CA GLY A 126 2.15 -1.03 12.47
C GLY A 126 1.09 -1.61 13.39
N TYR A 127 1.18 -2.89 13.74
CA TYR A 127 0.41 -3.44 14.83
C TYR A 127 1.22 -4.41 15.68
N SER A 128 0.89 -4.52 16.96
CA SER A 128 1.48 -5.52 17.85
C SER A 128 0.45 -6.11 18.80
N SER A 129 0.64 -7.38 19.11
CA SER A 129 -0.02 -8.09 20.21
C SER A 129 0.97 -8.61 21.26
N ASN A 130 2.25 -8.22 21.14
CA ASN A 130 3.27 -8.66 22.08
C ASN A 130 3.21 -7.82 23.36
N ALA A 131 3.05 -8.49 24.51
CA ALA A 131 3.00 -7.85 25.83
C ALA A 131 4.22 -6.94 26.12
N ALA A 132 5.41 -7.27 25.61
CA ALA A 132 6.60 -6.44 25.77
C ALA A 132 6.51 -5.14 24.95
N VAL A 133 5.91 -5.20 23.76
CA VAL A 133 5.71 -4.02 22.90
C VAL A 133 4.61 -3.13 23.49
N LEU A 134 3.49 -3.73 23.90
CA LEU A 134 2.38 -3.06 24.59
C LEU A 134 2.88 -2.26 25.81
N LYS A 135 3.72 -2.90 26.64
CA LYS A 135 4.29 -2.26 27.83
C LYS A 135 5.22 -1.09 27.48
N GLU A 136 6.05 -1.22 26.44
CA GLU A 136 6.93 -0.14 25.99
C GLU A 136 6.14 1.04 25.42
N ALA A 137 5.04 0.77 24.73
CA ALA A 137 4.16 1.79 24.17
C ALA A 137 3.26 2.48 25.21
N GLY A 138 3.27 2.00 26.46
CA GLY A 138 2.52 2.60 27.57
C GLY A 138 1.15 1.97 27.81
N TYR A 139 0.80 0.89 27.13
CA TYR A 139 -0.39 0.10 27.45
C TYR A 139 -0.18 -0.62 28.79
N THR A 140 -1.02 -0.28 29.77
CA THR A 140 -1.13 -0.95 31.06
C THR A 140 -2.54 -1.53 31.17
N GLU A 141 -2.65 -2.77 31.65
CA GLU A 141 -3.93 -3.45 31.92
C GLU A 141 -4.86 -2.63 32.82
#